data_AF-A0AAW2QUL8-F1
#
_entry.id   AF-A0AAW2QUL8-F1
#
_cell.length_a   1.000
_cell.length_b   1.000
_cell.length_c   1.000
_cell.angle_alpha   90.00
_cell.angle_beta   90.00
_cell.angle_gamma   90.00
#
_symmetry.space_group_name_H-M   'P 1'
#
loop_
_entity.id
_entity.type
_entity.pdbx_description
1 polymer ?
#
loop_
_entity_poly.entity_id
_entity_poly.type
_entity_poly.pdbx_seq_one_letter_code
_entity_poly.pdbx_strand_id
1 'polypeptide(L)'
;MGRSGFLFVVVISLSISLVYSEPPDDDDAQNAQTFIVRVQNDLKPSAFSDVEQWYKATLRSLDSNPLNSETTITTPTPTQNSQEFLHVYRTVFHGFSAKLTPQQARQLETRPGVLAVLPDRLRHLHITRSPHFLGLSSGNPAGLLSESDSGSNVIIGIFDTGIWPERRSFHDEGLGPIPSSWRGQCVEGQNFTKAHCNKKIIGARYFAAGYEARKGGINSSEEFKSARDSDGHGTHTASTAAGRAVSNASFFGYASGVAVGVAPKARIAVYKFAGKMVARTLIFSQPSIRRWRMG
;
A
#
# COMPACT_ATOMS: atom_id res chain seq x y z
N MET A 1 -15.62 58.48 -22.54
CA MET A 1 -14.83 57.75 -21.52
C MET A 1 -15.28 56.30 -21.52
N GLY A 2 -14.62 55.46 -22.33
CA GLY A 2 -14.95 54.03 -22.46
C GLY A 2 -14.22 53.20 -21.42
N ARG A 3 -14.95 52.39 -20.66
CA ARG A 3 -14.40 51.44 -19.70
C ARG A 3 -13.93 50.19 -20.45
N SER A 4 -12.62 50.01 -20.55
CA SER A 4 -12.01 48.79 -21.10
C SER A 4 -12.07 47.68 -20.05
N GLY A 5 -12.84 46.63 -20.31
CA GLY A 5 -12.90 45.43 -19.47
C GLY A 5 -11.73 44.51 -19.78
N PHE A 6 -10.88 44.26 -18.80
CA PHE A 6 -9.81 43.26 -18.90
C PHE A 6 -10.42 41.85 -18.71
N LEU A 7 -10.41 41.05 -19.78
CA LEU A 7 -10.76 39.63 -19.75
C LEU A 7 -9.53 38.84 -19.28
N PHE A 8 -9.56 38.29 -18.06
CA PHE A 8 -8.53 37.38 -17.56
C PHE A 8 -8.76 35.98 -18.16
N VAL A 9 -7.97 35.60 -19.17
CA VAL A 9 -7.93 34.22 -19.66
C VAL A 9 -6.89 33.46 -18.84
N VAL A 10 -7.35 32.59 -17.95
CA VAL A 10 -6.48 31.65 -17.23
C VAL A 10 -6.18 30.47 -18.17
N VAL A 11 -4.99 30.46 -18.76
CA VAL A 11 -4.49 29.30 -19.51
C VAL A 11 -3.95 28.30 -18.50
N ILE A 12 -4.72 27.25 -18.21
CA ILE A 12 -4.23 26.09 -17.45
C ILE A 12 -3.35 25.28 -18.41
N SER A 13 -2.03 25.43 -18.32
CA SER A 13 -1.11 24.52 -18.98
C SER A 13 -1.15 23.17 -18.24
N LEU A 14 -1.84 22.21 -18.83
CA LEU A 14 -1.76 20.82 -18.41
C LEU A 14 -0.42 20.27 -18.87
N SER A 15 0.62 20.42 -18.06
CA SER A 15 1.88 19.70 -18.24
C SER A 15 1.62 18.22 -17.97
N ILE A 16 1.28 17.48 -19.02
CA ILE A 16 1.39 16.02 -19.03
C ILE A 16 2.88 15.72 -18.94
N SER A 17 3.37 15.47 -17.74
CA SER A 17 4.65 14.79 -17.56
C SER A 17 4.51 13.41 -18.19
N LEU A 18 4.96 13.28 -19.44
CA LEU A 18 5.25 11.99 -20.03
C LEU A 18 6.23 11.30 -19.09
N VAL A 19 5.73 10.31 -18.33
CA VAL A 19 6.58 9.41 -17.57
C VAL A 19 7.37 8.62 -18.61
N TYR A 20 8.59 9.07 -18.88
CA TYR A 20 9.53 8.35 -19.72
C TYR A 20 9.81 7.02 -19.02
N SER A 21 9.33 5.92 -19.59
CA SER A 21 9.69 4.59 -19.12
C SER A 21 11.08 4.30 -19.68
N GLU A 22 12.08 4.19 -18.80
CA GLU A 22 13.35 3.60 -19.22
C GLU A 22 13.06 2.21 -19.81
N PRO A 23 13.59 1.90 -21.01
CA PRO A 23 13.49 0.55 -21.55
C PRO A 23 14.27 -0.40 -20.62
N PRO A 24 13.76 -1.62 -20.39
CA PRO A 24 14.50 -2.62 -19.63
C PRO A 24 15.87 -2.89 -20.29
N ASP A 25 16.92 -3.04 -19.49
CA ASP A 25 18.23 -3.49 -19.95
C ASP A 25 18.09 -4.81 -20.75
N ASP A 26 18.91 -5.00 -21.78
CA ASP A 26 18.81 -6.16 -22.71
C ASP A 26 18.94 -7.53 -22.00
N ASP A 27 19.52 -7.57 -20.80
CA ASP A 27 19.61 -8.77 -19.94
C ASP A 27 18.27 -9.13 -19.24
N ASP A 28 17.32 -8.20 -19.19
CA ASP A 28 16.02 -8.36 -18.51
C ASP A 28 14.95 -8.97 -19.43
N ALA A 29 15.26 -9.16 -20.73
CA ALA A 29 14.33 -9.66 -21.75
C ALA A 29 13.82 -11.09 -21.48
N GLN A 30 14.54 -11.88 -20.67
CA GLN A 30 14.16 -13.26 -20.31
C GLN A 30 13.73 -13.43 -18.85
N ASN A 31 13.92 -12.43 -17.98
CA ASN A 31 13.63 -12.60 -16.56
C ASN A 31 12.15 -12.35 -16.25
N ALA A 32 11.53 -13.25 -15.49
CA ALA A 32 10.13 -13.12 -15.13
C ALA A 32 9.94 -12.05 -14.04
N GLN A 33 9.17 -11.01 -14.33
CA GLN A 33 8.80 -9.99 -13.35
C GLN A 33 7.31 -10.04 -13.00
N THR A 34 6.94 -9.44 -11.88
CA THR A 34 5.54 -9.32 -11.50
C THR A 34 4.85 -8.22 -12.31
N PHE A 35 3.69 -8.54 -12.89
CA PHE A 35 2.79 -7.58 -13.52
C PHE A 35 1.42 -7.59 -12.86
N ILE A 36 0.73 -6.46 -12.92
CA ILE A 36 -0.69 -6.30 -12.58
C ILE A 36 -1.45 -6.20 -13.91
N VAL A 37 -2.33 -7.16 -14.17
CA VAL A 37 -3.17 -7.23 -15.36
C VAL A 37 -4.56 -6.75 -14.99
N ARG A 38 -5.01 -5.66 -15.62
CA ARG A 38 -6.37 -5.13 -15.48
C ARG A 38 -7.24 -5.71 -16.59
N VAL A 39 -8.41 -6.23 -16.20
CA VAL A 39 -9.32 -6.91 -17.12
C VAL A 39 -10.68 -6.23 -17.11
N GLN A 40 -11.33 -6.20 -18.27
CA GLN A 40 -12.72 -5.78 -18.44
C GLN A 40 -13.64 -6.92 -18.01
N ASN A 41 -14.08 -6.85 -16.75
CA ASN A 41 -14.84 -7.92 -16.09
C ASN A 41 -16.12 -8.33 -16.83
N ASP A 42 -16.80 -7.36 -17.44
CA ASP A 42 -18.09 -7.58 -18.11
C ASP A 42 -17.97 -8.43 -19.38
N LEU A 43 -16.75 -8.62 -19.90
CA LEU A 43 -16.47 -9.49 -21.03
C LEU A 43 -16.19 -10.94 -20.63
N LYS A 44 -16.35 -11.31 -19.34
CA LYS A 44 -16.16 -12.69 -18.88
C LYS A 44 -17.07 -13.62 -19.71
N PRO A 45 -16.49 -14.59 -20.46
CA PRO A 45 -17.31 -15.52 -21.22
C PRO A 45 -18.24 -16.34 -20.30
N SER A 46 -19.43 -16.64 -20.81
CA SER A 46 -20.42 -17.48 -20.10
C SER A 46 -19.94 -18.91 -19.86
N ALA A 47 -18.99 -19.38 -20.67
CA ALA A 47 -18.34 -20.68 -20.55
C ALA A 47 -17.57 -20.87 -19.22
N PHE A 48 -17.20 -19.79 -18.54
CA PHE A 48 -16.50 -19.86 -17.25
C PHE A 48 -17.47 -19.63 -16.09
N SER A 49 -17.42 -20.49 -15.07
CA SER A 49 -18.27 -20.36 -13.88
C SER A 49 -17.93 -19.11 -13.07
N ASP A 50 -16.65 -18.71 -13.06
CA ASP A 50 -16.17 -17.52 -12.38
C ASP A 50 -15.01 -16.84 -13.15
N VAL A 51 -14.67 -15.63 -12.71
CA VAL A 51 -13.60 -14.82 -13.33
C VAL A 51 -12.21 -15.41 -13.14
N GLU A 52 -11.97 -16.19 -12.08
CA GLU A 52 -10.66 -16.77 -11.81
C GLU A 52 -10.35 -17.92 -12.77
N GLN A 53 -11.34 -18.76 -13.09
CA GLN A 53 -11.19 -19.78 -14.12
C GLN A 53 -10.88 -19.16 -15.49
N TRP A 54 -11.57 -18.06 -15.83
CA TRP A 54 -11.30 -17.31 -17.04
C TRP A 54 -9.86 -16.76 -17.07
N TYR A 55 -9.42 -16.15 -15.97
CA TYR A 55 -8.06 -15.64 -15.85
C TYR A 55 -7.01 -16.78 -15.93
N LYS A 56 -7.28 -17.94 -15.31
CA LYS A 56 -6.36 -19.10 -15.37
C LYS A 56 -6.22 -19.64 -16.78
N ALA A 57 -7.34 -19.75 -17.50
CA ALA A 57 -7.33 -20.13 -18.91
C ALA A 57 -6.55 -19.11 -19.77
N THR A 58 -6.68 -17.82 -19.43
CA THR A 58 -5.94 -16.74 -20.09
C THR A 58 -4.44 -16.89 -19.88
N LEU A 59 -3.97 -17.17 -18.65
CA LEU A 59 -2.55 -17.41 -18.38
C LEU A 59 -2.02 -18.69 -19.05
N ARG A 60 -2.73 -19.82 -18.92
CA ARG A 60 -2.30 -21.11 -19.50
C ARG A 60 -2.10 -21.08 -21.01
N SER A 61 -2.83 -20.22 -21.72
CA SER A 61 -2.69 -20.07 -23.16
C SER A 61 -1.50 -19.18 -23.59
N LEU A 62 -0.76 -18.61 -22.63
CA LEU A 62 0.53 -17.97 -22.90
C LEU A 62 1.67 -18.99 -22.98
N ASP A 63 1.54 -20.14 -22.32
CA ASP A 63 2.55 -21.21 -22.31
C ASP A 63 2.48 -22.11 -23.54
N SER A 64 1.36 -22.10 -24.26
CA SER A 64 1.20 -22.80 -25.55
C SER A 64 1.98 -22.09 -26.65
N ASN A 65 3.29 -22.29 -26.67
CA ASN A 65 4.14 -21.93 -27.79
C ASN A 65 3.86 -22.91 -28.95
N PRO A 66 3.44 -22.47 -30.15
CA PRO A 66 3.19 -23.36 -31.28
C PRO A 66 4.47 -24.05 -31.82
N LEU A 67 5.65 -23.60 -31.40
CA LEU A 67 6.94 -23.98 -31.97
C LEU A 67 7.60 -25.22 -31.33
N ASN A 68 6.88 -25.96 -30.48
CA ASN A 68 7.40 -27.16 -29.82
C ASN A 68 6.61 -28.43 -30.19
N SER A 69 5.90 -28.40 -31.32
CA SER A 69 5.24 -29.59 -31.88
C SER A 69 6.26 -30.44 -32.65
N GLU A 70 7.33 -30.88 -31.99
CA GLU A 70 8.10 -32.03 -32.46
C GLU A 70 8.07 -33.11 -31.38
N THR A 71 7.40 -34.20 -31.77
CA THR A 71 7.13 -35.40 -31.00
C THR A 71 8.43 -36.02 -30.49
N THR A 72 8.73 -35.88 -29.21
CA THR A 72 9.61 -36.82 -28.51
C THR A 72 8.93 -37.29 -27.24
N ILE A 73 8.63 -38.59 -27.21
CA ILE A 73 8.10 -39.31 -26.06
C ILE A 73 9.22 -39.37 -25.03
N THR A 74 9.25 -38.40 -24.11
CA THR A 74 10.09 -38.46 -22.91
C THR A 74 9.24 -38.12 -21.70
N THR A 75 9.30 -39.03 -20.73
CA THR A 75 8.74 -39.05 -19.38
C THR A 75 8.45 -37.66 -18.77
N PRO A 76 7.29 -37.44 -18.12
CA PRO A 76 6.94 -36.13 -17.58
C PRO A 76 7.84 -35.77 -16.38
N THR A 77 8.84 -34.92 -16.61
CA THR A 77 9.54 -34.16 -15.58
C THR A 77 8.61 -33.08 -15.02
N PRO A 78 8.49 -32.91 -13.69
CA PRO A 78 7.62 -31.90 -13.09
C PRO A 78 8.33 -30.54 -13.10
N THR A 79 8.47 -29.93 -14.28
CA THR A 79 8.78 -28.51 -14.42
C THR A 79 7.67 -27.83 -15.20
N GLN A 80 6.44 -28.02 -14.74
CA GLN A 80 5.34 -27.11 -15.07
C GLN A 80 5.53 -25.91 -14.15
N ASN A 81 6.17 -24.84 -14.65
CA ASN A 81 6.14 -23.53 -14.01
C ASN A 81 4.69 -23.06 -14.00
N SER A 82 3.92 -23.48 -12.98
CA SER A 82 2.55 -23.04 -12.81
C SER A 82 2.58 -21.53 -12.63
N GLN A 83 2.18 -20.79 -13.67
CA GLN A 83 1.88 -19.37 -13.56
C GLN A 83 0.66 -19.21 -12.66
N GLU A 84 0.91 -19.22 -11.36
CA GLU A 84 -0.10 -19.03 -10.34
C GLU A 84 -0.26 -17.53 -10.07
N PHE A 85 -1.49 -17.13 -9.78
CA PHE A 85 -1.74 -15.75 -9.39
C PHE A 85 -1.03 -15.43 -8.09
N LEU A 86 -0.31 -14.31 -8.05
CA LEU A 86 0.08 -13.69 -6.79
C LEU A 86 -1.14 -13.11 -6.08
N HIS A 87 -2.08 -12.56 -6.84
CA HIS A 87 -3.35 -12.05 -6.32
C HIS A 87 -4.42 -11.94 -7.40
N VAL A 88 -5.69 -12.03 -7.01
CA VAL A 88 -6.85 -11.78 -7.88
C VAL A 88 -7.70 -10.66 -7.33
N TYR A 89 -7.86 -9.60 -8.12
CA TYR A 89 -8.61 -8.40 -7.77
C TYR A 89 -10.06 -8.52 -8.27
N ARG A 90 -11.03 -8.28 -7.38
CA ARG A 90 -12.45 -8.57 -7.64
C ARG A 90 -13.43 -7.45 -7.28
N THR A 91 -12.97 -6.38 -6.61
CA THR A 91 -13.86 -5.44 -5.93
C THR A 91 -13.76 -4.04 -6.50
N VAL A 92 -12.69 -3.30 -6.18
CA VAL A 92 -12.48 -1.92 -6.67
C VAL A 92 -11.95 -1.93 -8.11
N PHE A 93 -11.21 -2.97 -8.45
CA PHE A 93 -10.81 -3.25 -9.80
C PHE A 93 -10.82 -4.75 -10.05
N HIS A 94 -10.89 -5.11 -11.32
CA HIS A 94 -10.95 -6.49 -11.77
C HIS A 94 -9.68 -6.85 -12.53
N GLY A 95 -9.09 -7.98 -12.17
CA GLY A 95 -7.84 -8.43 -12.78
C GLY A 95 -7.06 -9.35 -11.86
N PHE A 96 -5.78 -9.52 -12.15
CA PHE A 96 -4.89 -10.37 -11.37
C PHE A 96 -3.45 -9.87 -11.43
N SER A 97 -2.60 -10.32 -10.51
CA SER A 97 -1.16 -10.18 -10.62
C SER A 97 -0.50 -11.55 -10.74
N ALA A 98 0.53 -11.63 -11.56
CA ALA A 98 1.28 -12.85 -11.83
C ALA A 98 2.74 -12.51 -12.21
N LYS A 99 3.63 -13.48 -12.06
CA LYS A 99 4.97 -13.41 -12.65
C LYS A 99 4.90 -13.78 -14.12
N LEU A 100 5.37 -12.89 -14.99
CA LEU A 100 5.36 -13.04 -16.44
C LEU A 100 6.70 -12.61 -17.01
N THR A 101 7.11 -13.22 -18.12
CA THR A 101 8.20 -12.65 -18.94
C THR A 101 7.71 -11.39 -19.67
N PRO A 102 8.61 -10.50 -20.10
CA PRO A 102 8.24 -9.35 -20.93
C PRO A 102 7.47 -9.75 -22.19
N GLN A 103 7.80 -10.91 -22.79
CA GLN A 103 7.08 -11.44 -23.96
C GLN A 103 5.64 -11.83 -23.61
N GLN A 104 5.44 -12.55 -22.50
CA GLN A 104 4.10 -12.93 -22.04
C GLN A 104 3.25 -11.72 -21.67
N ALA A 105 3.86 -10.69 -21.07
CA ALA A 105 3.19 -9.42 -20.78
C ALA A 105 2.70 -8.73 -22.06
N ARG A 106 3.55 -8.61 -23.09
CA ARG A 106 3.16 -8.07 -24.41
C ARG A 106 2.07 -8.90 -25.09
N GLN A 107 2.12 -10.23 -24.96
CA GLN A 107 1.06 -11.10 -25.48
C GLN A 107 -0.26 -10.89 -24.75
N LEU A 108 -0.25 -10.58 -23.45
CA LEU A 108 -1.47 -10.25 -22.70
C LEU A 108 -2.06 -8.90 -23.11
N GLU A 109 -1.23 -7.90 -23.40
CA GLU A 109 -1.69 -6.57 -23.82
C GLU A 109 -2.55 -6.61 -25.09
N THR A 110 -2.32 -7.59 -25.97
CA THR A 110 -3.09 -7.74 -27.21
C THR A 110 -4.39 -8.54 -27.04
N ARG A 111 -4.64 -9.12 -25.86
CA ARG A 111 -5.81 -9.98 -25.66
C ARG A 111 -7.10 -9.19 -25.49
N PRO A 112 -8.19 -9.60 -26.17
CA PRO A 112 -9.51 -9.06 -25.91
C PRO A 112 -9.89 -9.15 -24.43
N GLY A 113 -10.36 -8.03 -23.88
CA GLY A 113 -10.72 -7.91 -22.47
C GLY A 113 -9.58 -7.55 -21.53
N VAL A 114 -8.31 -7.57 -21.97
CA VAL A 114 -7.21 -6.98 -21.18
C VAL A 114 -7.18 -5.47 -21.44
N LEU A 115 -7.28 -4.69 -20.37
CA LEU A 115 -7.31 -3.23 -20.42
C LEU A 115 -5.92 -2.60 -20.22
N ALA A 116 -5.08 -3.24 -19.41
CA ALA A 116 -3.71 -2.79 -19.15
C ALA A 116 -2.88 -3.93 -18.56
N VAL A 117 -1.58 -3.94 -18.85
CA VAL A 117 -0.58 -4.79 -18.20
C VAL A 117 0.48 -3.86 -17.62
N LEU A 118 0.54 -3.78 -16.30
CA LEU A 118 1.35 -2.79 -15.58
C LEU A 118 2.48 -3.48 -14.82
N PRO A 119 3.75 -3.09 -14.99
CA PRO A 119 4.84 -3.67 -14.21
C PRO A 119 4.70 -3.30 -12.73
N ASP A 120 4.92 -4.27 -11.83
CA ASP A 120 4.93 -4.01 -10.40
C ASP A 120 6.17 -3.20 -9.99
N ARG A 121 5.97 -2.17 -9.16
CA ARG A 121 7.02 -1.22 -8.79
C ARG A 121 7.09 -1.07 -7.28
N LEU A 122 8.31 -1.18 -6.74
CA LEU A 122 8.58 -0.83 -5.35
C LEU A 122 8.24 0.65 -5.12
N ARG A 123 7.49 0.92 -4.06
CA ARG A 123 7.19 2.28 -3.61
C ARG A 123 7.98 2.58 -2.35
N HIS A 124 8.44 3.82 -2.24
CA HIS A 124 9.10 4.33 -1.05
C HIS A 124 8.08 5.06 -0.17
N LEU A 125 8.22 4.89 1.15
CA LEU A 125 7.43 5.64 2.10
C LEU A 125 7.85 7.11 2.06
N HIS A 126 6.88 8.00 2.01
CA HIS A 126 7.10 9.44 2.14
C HIS A 126 6.47 9.90 3.46
N ILE A 127 7.27 10.54 4.32
CA ILE A 127 6.80 11.23 5.52
C ILE A 127 6.68 12.72 5.25
N THR A 128 5.53 13.30 5.56
CA THR A 128 5.41 14.74 5.82
C THR A 128 5.03 14.98 7.28
N ARG A 129 5.56 16.09 7.82
CA ARG A 129 5.59 16.46 9.24
C ARG A 129 4.24 16.41 9.98
N SER A 130 4.37 16.20 11.29
CA SER A 130 3.34 15.98 12.31
C SER A 130 2.38 17.17 12.59
N PRO A 131 1.20 16.89 13.17
CA PRO A 131 0.12 17.85 13.39
C PRO A 131 0.27 18.53 14.75
N HIS A 132 1.08 19.59 14.81
CA HIS A 132 0.97 20.60 15.87
C HIS A 132 0.57 21.98 15.31
N PHE A 133 0.42 22.07 13.99
CA PHE A 133 0.12 23.31 13.28
C PHE A 133 -1.38 23.65 13.24
N LEU A 134 -2.27 22.73 13.62
CA LEU A 134 -3.71 22.85 13.34
C LEU A 134 -4.57 23.39 14.49
N GLY A 135 -3.99 23.79 15.63
CA GLY A 135 -4.73 24.43 16.73
C GLY A 135 -5.83 23.57 17.39
N LEU A 136 -5.80 22.25 17.20
CA LEU A 136 -6.80 21.32 17.72
C LEU A 136 -6.56 21.07 19.23
N SER A 137 -7.24 21.84 20.09
CA SER A 137 -7.19 21.65 21.55
C SER A 137 -8.43 20.91 22.05
N SER A 138 -8.23 19.86 22.85
CA SER A 138 -9.28 19.06 23.49
C SER A 138 -10.05 19.80 24.60
N GLY A 139 -9.63 21.01 24.97
CA GLY A 139 -10.26 21.84 25.99
C GLY A 139 -11.29 22.86 25.46
N ASN A 140 -11.51 22.93 24.15
CA ASN A 140 -12.50 23.85 23.57
C ASN A 140 -13.84 23.11 23.34
N PRO A 141 -14.90 23.41 24.11
CA PRO A 141 -16.21 22.76 23.95
C PRO A 141 -16.89 23.07 22.60
N ALA A 142 -16.45 24.11 21.89
CA ALA A 142 -16.89 24.47 20.53
C ALA A 142 -15.84 24.11 19.44
N GLY A 143 -14.86 23.26 19.75
CA GLY A 143 -13.84 22.82 18.81
C GLY A 143 -14.25 21.57 18.03
N LEU A 144 -13.67 21.38 16.83
CA LEU A 144 -13.92 20.23 15.94
C LEU A 144 -13.81 18.86 16.65
N LEU A 145 -12.92 18.72 17.64
CA LEU A 145 -12.75 17.48 18.41
C LEU A 145 -13.90 17.21 19.40
N SER A 146 -14.57 18.26 19.89
CA SER A 146 -15.76 18.15 20.73
C SER A 146 -16.99 17.83 19.88
N GLU A 147 -17.15 18.53 18.76
CA GLU A 147 -18.29 18.33 17.83
C GLU A 147 -18.27 16.95 17.15
N SER A 148 -17.09 16.41 16.85
CA SER A 148 -16.94 15.09 16.21
C SER A 148 -16.88 13.91 17.20
N ASP A 149 -17.09 14.14 18.50
CA ASP A 149 -16.79 13.18 19.58
C ASP A 149 -15.39 12.54 19.40
N SER A 150 -14.41 13.38 19.05
CA SER A 150 -13.02 12.97 18.80
C SER A 150 -12.86 11.82 17.80
N GLY A 151 -13.82 11.68 16.88
CA GLY A 151 -13.87 10.65 15.84
C GLY A 151 -14.32 9.27 16.32
N SER A 152 -15.06 9.13 17.42
CA SER A 152 -15.43 7.84 18.04
C SER A 152 -16.12 6.82 17.11
N ASN A 153 -16.80 7.30 16.07
CA ASN A 153 -17.46 6.49 15.03
C ASN A 153 -16.68 6.39 13.71
N VAL A 154 -15.45 6.92 13.66
CA VAL A 154 -14.59 6.90 12.49
C VAL A 154 -13.58 5.76 12.61
N ILE A 155 -13.34 5.06 11.49
CA ILE A 155 -12.29 4.06 11.36
C ILE A 155 -11.25 4.62 10.40
N ILE A 156 -10.02 4.80 10.88
CA ILE A 156 -8.90 5.28 10.07
C ILE A 156 -8.10 4.07 9.59
N GLY A 157 -8.05 3.89 8.27
CA GLY A 157 -7.20 2.91 7.61
C GLY A 157 -5.76 3.42 7.50
N ILE A 158 -4.81 2.68 8.09
CA ILE A 158 -3.39 2.99 8.04
C ILE A 158 -2.70 2.00 7.11
N PHE A 159 -2.28 2.49 5.94
CA PHE A 159 -1.50 1.74 4.97
C PHE A 159 -0.03 2.10 5.18
N ASP A 160 0.75 1.23 5.81
CA ASP A 160 2.11 1.57 6.28
C ASP A 160 2.98 0.31 6.53
N THR A 161 4.01 0.40 7.38
CA THR A 161 4.92 -0.70 7.81
C THR A 161 4.32 -1.64 8.85
N GLY A 162 3.08 -1.39 9.27
CA GLY A 162 2.36 -2.17 10.28
C GLY A 162 2.09 -1.37 11.55
N ILE A 163 1.90 -2.06 12.66
CA ILE A 163 1.69 -1.44 13.97
C ILE A 163 2.38 -2.22 15.10
N TRP A 164 2.85 -1.51 16.12
CA TRP A 164 3.27 -2.10 17.39
C TRP A 164 2.11 -2.01 18.41
N PRO A 165 1.27 -3.04 18.52
CA PRO A 165 -0.03 -2.96 19.21
C PRO A 165 0.09 -2.70 20.72
N GLU A 166 1.21 -3.07 21.35
CA GLU A 166 1.42 -2.93 22.80
C GLU A 166 1.73 -1.50 23.25
N ARG A 167 1.83 -0.52 22.33
CA ARG A 167 2.09 0.87 22.72
C ARG A 167 0.90 1.45 23.48
N ARG A 168 1.18 2.23 24.53
CA ARG A 168 0.16 2.94 25.34
C ARG A 168 -0.82 3.77 24.48
N SER A 169 -0.37 4.31 23.36
CA SER A 169 -1.18 5.06 22.39
C SER A 169 -2.34 4.25 21.78
N PHE A 170 -2.29 2.92 21.84
CA PHE A 170 -3.29 2.02 21.26
C PHE A 170 -4.11 1.24 22.30
N HIS A 171 -4.02 1.64 23.56
CA HIS A 171 -4.92 1.12 24.59
C HIS A 171 -6.37 1.57 24.29
N ASP A 172 -7.36 0.76 24.65
CA ASP A 172 -8.74 0.91 24.22
C ASP A 172 -9.73 1.29 25.33
N GLU A 173 -9.18 1.64 26.49
CA GLU A 173 -9.89 2.23 27.61
C GLU A 173 -10.68 3.47 27.19
N GLY A 174 -11.93 3.55 27.66
CA GLY A 174 -12.86 4.63 27.32
C GLY A 174 -13.51 4.50 25.94
N LEU A 175 -13.21 3.46 25.16
CA LEU A 175 -13.90 3.18 23.90
C LEU A 175 -15.08 2.24 24.10
N GLY A 176 -16.20 2.57 23.46
CA GLY A 176 -17.38 1.71 23.34
C GLY A 176 -17.14 0.48 22.44
N PRO A 177 -18.19 -0.33 22.18
CA PRO A 177 -18.08 -1.50 21.32
C PRO A 177 -17.58 -1.14 19.91
N ILE A 178 -17.00 -2.10 19.21
CA ILE A 178 -16.57 -1.93 17.82
C ILE A 178 -17.83 -1.64 16.97
N PRO A 179 -17.80 -0.68 16.02
CA PRO A 179 -18.95 -0.41 15.15
C PRO A 179 -19.46 -1.69 14.47
N SER A 180 -20.76 -1.93 14.51
CA SER A 180 -21.39 -3.16 13.96
C SER A 180 -21.26 -3.28 12.44
N SER A 181 -21.02 -2.16 11.76
CA SER A 181 -20.72 -2.10 10.32
C SER A 181 -19.31 -2.58 9.98
N TRP A 182 -18.41 -2.73 10.95
CA TRP A 182 -17.05 -3.19 10.73
C TRP A 182 -17.01 -4.66 10.30
N ARG A 183 -16.41 -4.92 9.14
CA ARG A 183 -16.25 -6.27 8.57
C ARG A 183 -14.78 -6.69 8.42
N GLY A 184 -13.84 -5.86 8.87
CA GLY A 184 -12.42 -6.18 8.81
C GLY A 184 -12.04 -7.27 9.82
N GLN A 185 -10.81 -7.77 9.69
CA GLN A 185 -10.33 -8.90 10.47
C GLN A 185 -8.97 -8.59 11.09
N CYS A 186 -8.65 -9.30 12.17
CA CYS A 186 -7.31 -9.37 12.74
C CYS A 186 -6.64 -10.64 12.21
N VAL A 187 -5.78 -10.49 11.19
CA VAL A 187 -5.07 -11.62 10.57
C VAL A 187 -3.85 -11.97 11.40
N GLU A 188 -3.76 -13.25 11.77
CA GLU A 188 -2.64 -13.77 12.56
C GLU A 188 -1.41 -13.97 11.68
N GLY A 189 -0.24 -13.91 12.32
CA GLY A 189 1.04 -14.13 11.68
C GLY A 189 2.16 -14.17 12.70
N GLN A 190 3.40 -14.06 12.24
CA GLN A 190 4.58 -14.06 13.09
C GLN A 190 4.49 -12.97 14.18
N ASN A 191 4.54 -13.39 15.44
CA ASN A 191 4.46 -12.53 16.63
C ASN A 191 3.23 -11.60 16.66
N PHE A 192 2.13 -12.01 16.02
CA PHE A 192 0.89 -11.23 15.98
C PHE A 192 -0.30 -12.18 15.96
N THR A 193 -1.03 -12.24 17.07
CA THR A 193 -2.26 -13.02 17.25
C THR A 193 -3.50 -12.12 17.25
N LYS A 194 -4.70 -12.71 17.18
CA LYS A 194 -5.97 -11.96 17.25
C LYS A 194 -6.10 -11.07 18.50
N ALA A 195 -5.46 -11.46 19.60
CA ALA A 195 -5.48 -10.71 20.87
C ALA A 195 -4.79 -9.34 20.79
N HIS A 196 -4.00 -9.08 19.74
CA HIS A 196 -3.38 -7.78 19.51
C HIS A 196 -4.34 -6.76 18.90
N CYS A 197 -5.49 -7.21 18.38
CA CYS A 197 -6.61 -6.31 18.08
C CYS A 197 -7.49 -6.17 19.32
N ASN A 198 -7.96 -4.95 19.56
CA ASN A 198 -8.81 -4.56 20.68
C ASN A 198 -9.86 -3.54 20.19
N LYS A 199 -10.54 -2.82 21.09
CA LYS A 199 -11.50 -1.79 20.65
C LYS A 199 -10.82 -0.58 19.99
N LYS A 200 -9.50 -0.41 20.07
CA LYS A 200 -8.76 0.66 19.42
C LYS A 200 -8.23 0.24 18.05
N ILE A 201 -7.43 -0.83 18.00
CA ILE A 201 -6.97 -1.49 16.78
C ILE A 201 -7.99 -2.58 16.45
N ILE A 202 -8.94 -2.27 15.58
CA ILE A 202 -10.09 -3.17 15.33
C ILE A 202 -9.84 -4.13 14.15
N GLY A 203 -8.76 -3.94 13.41
CA GLY A 203 -8.31 -4.89 12.41
C GLY A 203 -6.87 -4.64 11.97
N ALA A 204 -6.25 -5.71 11.50
CA ALA A 204 -4.86 -5.73 11.12
C ALA A 204 -4.65 -6.77 10.04
N ARG A 205 -4.08 -6.36 8.90
CA ARG A 205 -3.76 -7.21 7.76
C ARG A 205 -2.36 -6.88 7.27
N TYR A 206 -1.74 -7.83 6.61
CA TYR A 206 -0.46 -7.65 5.94
C TYR A 206 -0.47 -8.32 4.56
N PHE A 207 0.32 -7.78 3.64
CA PHE A 207 0.39 -8.23 2.25
C PHE A 207 1.86 -8.43 1.86
N ALA A 208 2.32 -9.69 1.90
CA ALA A 208 3.72 -10.06 1.67
C ALA A 208 4.01 -10.62 0.27
N ALA A 209 3.00 -11.18 -0.41
CA ALA A 209 3.18 -11.97 -1.64
C ALA A 209 3.92 -11.22 -2.76
N GLY A 210 3.59 -9.95 -3.00
CA GLY A 210 4.28 -9.13 -4.01
C GLY A 210 5.75 -8.88 -3.68
N TYR A 211 6.05 -8.61 -2.40
CA TYR A 211 7.41 -8.42 -1.93
C TYR A 211 8.23 -9.71 -2.05
N GLU A 212 7.68 -10.84 -1.62
CA GLU A 212 8.33 -12.15 -1.71
C GLU A 212 8.58 -12.56 -3.16
N ALA A 213 7.61 -12.30 -4.05
CA ALA A 213 7.76 -12.55 -5.48
C ALA A 213 8.96 -11.78 -6.07
N ARG A 214 9.17 -10.53 -5.65
CA ARG A 214 10.25 -9.67 -6.15
C ARG A 214 11.61 -9.93 -5.50
N LYS A 215 11.64 -10.25 -4.20
CA LYS A 215 12.88 -10.35 -3.40
C LYS A 215 13.32 -11.79 -3.10
N GLY A 216 12.53 -12.79 -3.47
CA GLY A 216 12.84 -14.20 -3.22
C GLY A 216 12.56 -14.66 -1.78
N GLY A 217 11.84 -13.85 -0.99
CA GLY A 217 11.46 -14.16 0.39
C GLY A 217 11.56 -12.95 1.32
N ILE A 218 11.12 -13.15 2.57
CA ILE A 218 11.28 -12.19 3.66
C ILE A 218 12.27 -12.76 4.67
N ASN A 219 13.28 -11.97 5.03
CA ASN A 219 14.17 -12.30 6.14
C ASN A 219 13.41 -12.13 7.46
N SER A 220 12.99 -13.24 8.06
CA SER A 220 12.18 -13.27 9.29
C SER A 220 12.85 -12.64 10.52
N SER A 221 14.17 -12.39 10.46
CA SER A 221 14.94 -11.69 11.49
C SER A 221 14.86 -10.17 11.37
N GLU A 222 14.55 -9.65 10.18
CA GLU A 222 14.46 -8.21 9.89
C GLU A 222 13.01 -7.74 9.77
N GLU A 223 12.10 -8.65 9.40
CA GLU A 223 10.73 -8.33 9.09
C GLU A 223 9.77 -9.43 9.55
N PHE A 224 8.59 -9.02 10.04
CA PHE A 224 7.55 -9.95 10.46
C PHE A 224 6.59 -10.25 9.31
N LYS A 225 6.35 -11.55 9.07
CA LYS A 225 5.19 -12.03 8.27
C LYS A 225 3.89 -11.90 9.07
N SER A 226 3.56 -10.66 9.43
CA SER A 226 2.37 -10.25 10.14
C SER A 226 2.17 -8.74 10.03
N ALA A 227 1.08 -8.21 10.61
CA ALA A 227 0.87 -6.77 10.71
C ALA A 227 1.77 -6.07 11.76
N ARG A 228 2.66 -6.80 12.46
CA ARG A 228 3.60 -6.20 13.40
C ARG A 228 4.60 -5.29 12.70
N ASP A 229 4.81 -4.12 13.26
CA ASP A 229 5.78 -3.13 12.77
C ASP A 229 7.21 -3.48 13.22
N SER A 230 8.14 -3.55 12.27
CA SER A 230 9.58 -3.78 12.51
C SER A 230 10.42 -2.52 12.28
N ASP A 231 9.81 -1.47 11.72
CA ASP A 231 10.46 -0.21 11.32
C ASP A 231 10.14 0.92 12.30
N GLY A 232 8.86 1.08 12.63
CA GLY A 232 8.35 2.13 13.53
C GLY A 232 7.55 3.21 12.81
N HIS A 233 7.71 3.38 11.50
CA HIS A 233 6.98 4.38 10.72
C HIS A 233 5.46 4.23 10.87
N GLY A 234 4.91 3.03 10.65
CA GLY A 234 3.48 2.78 10.77
C GLY A 234 2.93 3.01 12.18
N THR A 235 3.69 2.61 13.21
CA THR A 235 3.35 2.89 14.62
C THR A 235 3.31 4.40 14.89
N HIS A 236 4.30 5.14 14.39
CA HIS A 236 4.36 6.60 14.54
C HIS A 236 3.21 7.29 13.78
N THR A 237 2.97 6.91 12.53
CA THR A 237 1.85 7.43 11.72
C THR A 237 0.50 7.16 12.38
N ALA A 238 0.26 5.92 12.83
CA ALA A 238 -1.00 5.53 13.48
C ALA A 238 -1.24 6.28 14.79
N SER A 239 -0.20 6.44 15.63
CA SER A 239 -0.30 7.18 16.88
C SER A 239 -0.47 8.70 16.65
N THR A 240 0.10 9.24 15.58
CA THR A 240 -0.11 10.63 15.17
C THR A 240 -1.54 10.87 14.69
N ALA A 241 -2.10 9.95 13.90
CA ALA A 241 -3.47 10.08 13.39
C ALA A 241 -4.52 9.87 14.49
N ALA A 242 -4.34 8.83 15.31
CA ALA A 242 -5.38 8.38 16.22
C ALA A 242 -4.85 7.84 17.54
N GLY A 243 -3.65 8.17 18.00
CA GLY A 243 -3.18 7.78 19.33
C GLY A 243 -4.10 8.34 20.42
N ARG A 244 -4.42 7.52 21.43
CA ARG A 244 -5.04 8.06 22.65
C ARG A 244 -4.07 9.01 23.36
N ALA A 245 -4.58 9.82 24.27
CA ALA A 245 -3.75 10.64 25.14
C ALA A 245 -2.85 9.75 26.03
N VAL A 246 -1.55 10.02 26.01
CA VAL A 246 -0.53 9.35 26.82
C VAL A 246 0.27 10.42 27.55
N SER A 247 0.12 10.47 28.87
CA SER A 247 0.89 11.36 29.74
C SER A 247 2.35 10.92 29.88
N ASN A 248 3.21 11.89 30.21
CA ASN A 248 4.64 11.71 30.40
C ASN A 248 5.31 11.04 29.20
N ALA A 249 4.89 11.44 28.00
CA ALA A 249 5.54 11.03 26.77
C ALA A 249 6.70 12.00 26.48
N SER A 250 7.86 11.45 26.14
CA SER A 250 9.04 12.22 25.74
C SER A 250 9.95 11.36 24.88
N PHE A 251 10.84 12.01 24.13
CA PHE A 251 11.93 11.35 23.41
C PHE A 251 13.25 11.74 24.07
N PHE A 252 13.84 10.84 24.87
CA PHE A 252 15.03 11.13 25.68
C PHE A 252 14.90 12.42 26.52
N GLY A 253 13.70 12.71 27.04
CA GLY A 253 13.42 13.93 27.82
C GLY A 253 13.02 15.16 26.99
N TYR A 254 13.22 15.13 25.67
CA TYR A 254 12.74 16.18 24.78
C TYR A 254 11.24 16.05 24.52
N ALA A 255 10.58 17.19 24.25
CA ALA A 255 9.14 17.29 23.95
C ALA A 255 8.25 16.60 25.01
N SER A 256 8.62 16.75 26.29
CA SER A 256 7.84 16.20 27.40
C SER A 256 6.42 16.77 27.42
N GLY A 257 5.43 15.89 27.50
CA GLY A 257 4.03 16.31 27.59
C GLY A 257 3.07 15.15 27.44
N VAL A 258 1.87 15.48 26.97
CA VAL A 258 0.85 14.51 26.59
C VAL A 258 0.94 14.26 25.09
N ALA A 259 1.34 13.05 24.70
CA ALA A 259 1.25 12.63 23.31
C ALA A 259 -0.19 12.23 23.00
N VAL A 260 -0.78 12.79 21.94
CA VAL A 260 -2.17 12.56 21.55
C VAL A 260 -2.29 12.67 20.03
N GLY A 261 -3.08 11.78 19.43
CA GLY A 261 -3.35 11.81 18.01
C GLY A 261 -4.39 12.87 17.64
N VAL A 262 -4.53 13.13 16.35
CA VAL A 262 -5.53 14.09 15.82
C VAL A 262 -6.95 13.66 16.15
N ALA A 263 -7.27 12.37 16.07
CA ALA A 263 -8.58 11.81 16.39
C ALA A 263 -8.46 10.71 17.48
N PRO A 264 -8.34 11.08 18.78
CA PRO A 264 -8.00 10.14 19.85
C PRO A 264 -9.00 9.01 20.06
N LYS A 265 -10.28 9.19 19.71
CA LYS A 265 -11.32 8.15 19.85
C LYS A 265 -11.55 7.34 18.58
N ALA A 266 -10.95 7.74 17.44
CA ALA A 266 -11.08 6.98 16.18
C ALA A 266 -10.50 5.56 16.30
N ARG A 267 -11.13 4.62 15.61
CA ARG A 267 -10.65 3.24 15.51
C ARG A 267 -9.56 3.14 14.45
N ILE A 268 -8.65 2.20 14.59
CA ILE A 268 -7.52 1.99 13.69
C ILE A 268 -7.69 0.64 12.98
N ALA A 269 -7.53 0.64 11.66
CA ALA A 269 -7.40 -0.57 10.85
C ALA A 269 -6.07 -0.53 10.10
N VAL A 270 -5.19 -1.49 10.36
CA VAL A 270 -3.81 -1.49 9.81
C VAL A 270 -3.71 -2.42 8.61
N TYR A 271 -3.07 -1.93 7.56
CA TYR A 271 -2.80 -2.64 6.32
C TYR A 271 -1.30 -2.51 6.01
N LYS A 272 -0.53 -3.49 6.45
CA LYS A 272 0.90 -3.54 6.20
C LYS A 272 1.18 -3.97 4.77
N PHE A 273 1.82 -3.12 3.99
CA PHE A 273 2.27 -3.44 2.64
C PHE A 273 3.75 -3.08 2.41
N ALA A 274 4.31 -2.24 3.29
CA ALA A 274 5.72 -1.91 3.31
C ALA A 274 6.43 -2.73 4.40
N GLY A 275 7.67 -3.11 4.12
CA GLY A 275 8.56 -3.65 5.14
C GLY A 275 9.60 -2.63 5.57
N LYS A 276 10.51 -3.03 6.46
CA LYS A 276 11.71 -2.30 6.82
C LYS A 276 12.49 -2.01 5.55
N MET A 277 12.37 -0.77 5.08
CA MET A 277 13.26 -0.29 4.05
C MET A 277 14.62 -0.24 4.74
N VAL A 278 15.60 -0.99 4.23
CA VAL A 278 16.98 -0.63 4.47
C VAL A 278 17.09 0.78 3.92
N ALA A 279 17.01 1.77 4.81
CA ALA A 279 17.47 3.10 4.54
C ALA A 279 18.93 2.92 4.16
N ARG A 280 19.22 2.79 2.85
CA ARG A 280 20.47 3.31 2.33
C ARG A 280 20.35 4.79 2.59
N THR A 281 20.75 5.20 3.78
CA THR A 281 21.50 6.40 4.06
C THR A 281 21.34 7.43 2.94
N LEU A 282 20.17 8.09 2.89
CA LEU A 282 20.14 9.45 2.36
C LEU A 282 20.60 10.33 3.52
N ILE A 283 21.88 10.15 3.89
CA ILE A 283 22.66 11.26 4.40
C ILE A 283 22.56 12.29 3.29
N PHE A 284 21.85 13.37 3.56
CA PHE A 284 22.06 14.64 2.87
C PHE A 284 23.51 15.08 3.15
N SER A 285 24.48 14.52 2.42
CA SER A 285 25.83 15.07 2.23
C SER A 285 25.88 15.55 0.79
N GLN A 286 25.41 16.78 0.53
CA GLN A 286 26.25 17.98 0.26
C GLN A 286 26.68 18.10 -1.22
N PRO A 287 27.12 19.27 -1.73
CA PRO A 287 26.83 20.66 -1.37
C PRO A 287 26.46 21.55 -2.60
N SER A 288 25.78 22.67 -2.40
CA SER A 288 26.14 23.97 -3.01
C SER A 288 25.13 25.05 -2.63
N ILE A 289 25.43 25.73 -1.53
CA ILE A 289 24.91 27.07 -1.26
C ILE A 289 25.52 27.99 -2.32
N ARG A 290 24.76 28.36 -3.35
CA ARG A 290 25.01 29.60 -4.09
C ARG A 290 24.25 30.72 -3.39
N ARG A 291 25.03 31.44 -2.60
CA ARG A 291 24.75 32.74 -2.00
C ARG A 291 24.23 33.70 -3.08
N TRP A 292 22.95 34.07 -3.02
CA TRP A 292 22.47 35.30 -3.64
C TRP A 292 22.66 36.45 -2.66
N ARG A 293 23.52 37.41 -3.02
CA ARG A 293 23.56 38.75 -2.41
C ARG A 293 22.30 39.48 -2.87
N MET A 294 21.56 40.08 -1.94
CA MET A 294 20.69 41.21 -2.25
C MET A 294 21.51 42.49 -2.11
N GLY A 295 21.41 43.36 -3.11
CA GLY A 295 21.60 44.79 -2.93
C GLY A 295 20.34 45.41 -2.33
#